data_AF-A0A2P5WV98-F1
#
_entry.id   AF-A0A2P5WV98-F1
#
_cell.length_a   1.000
_cell.length_b   1.000
_cell.length_c   1.000
_cell.angle_alpha   90.00
_cell.angle_beta   90.00
_cell.angle_gamma   90.00
#
_symmetry.space_group_name_H-M   'P 1'
#
loop_
_entity.id
_entity.type
_entity.pdbx_description
1 polymer ?
#
loop_
_entity_poly.entity_id
_entity_poly.type
_entity_poly.pdbx_seq_one_letter_code
_entity_poly.pdbx_strand_id
1 'polypeptide(L)'
;MAEEKEDRKAYTPGPGYREFNGRNEFPSNILHDSLAILLWIGPLHLNFFIVLFSLLFLPFSKFLMVIGSLLVFVVLPIDHNSKLGRWFARTPIPYQHPMHVVVGKPIYLKKNPQPTAEEVLEVHDQFVKALEDLFERHKARVGYDDLHLKII
;
A
#
# COMPACT_ATOMS: atom_id res chain seq x y z
N MET A 1 33.57 20.80 7.28
CA MET A 1 33.33 19.90 8.44
C MET A 1 32.54 20.55 9.59
N ALA A 2 32.26 21.87 9.54
CA ALA A 2 31.38 22.54 10.51
C ALA A 2 29.93 22.72 10.00
N GLU A 3 29.71 22.81 8.68
CA GLU A 3 28.35 22.93 8.08
C GLU A 3 27.54 21.62 8.10
N GLU A 4 28.18 20.45 7.97
CA GLU A 4 27.47 19.15 7.96
C GLU A 4 26.95 18.72 9.36
N LYS A 5 27.32 19.46 10.42
CA LYS A 5 26.81 19.21 11.78
C LYS A 5 25.52 19.97 12.10
N GLU A 6 25.13 20.96 11.29
CA GLU A 6 23.89 21.71 11.52
C GLU A 6 22.64 21.03 10.93
N ASP A 7 22.82 20.23 9.86
CA ASP A 7 21.74 19.47 9.20
C ASP A 7 21.27 18.22 9.97
N ARG A 8 21.87 17.91 11.13
CA ARG A 8 21.41 16.85 12.05
C ARG A 8 20.64 17.39 13.25
N LYS A 9 19.99 18.55 13.12
CA LYS A 9 18.90 18.91 14.03
C LYS A 9 17.67 18.13 13.57
N ALA A 10 17.21 17.19 14.39
CA ALA A 10 15.97 16.45 14.16
C ALA A 10 14.85 17.44 13.86
N TYR A 11 14.24 17.30 12.68
CA TYR A 11 13.07 18.09 12.29
C TYR A 11 12.00 18.00 13.38
N THR A 12 11.70 19.11 14.03
CA THR A 12 10.63 19.20 15.03
C THR A 12 9.34 19.61 14.32
N PRO A 13 8.31 18.74 14.26
CA PRO A 13 7.04 19.11 13.66
C PRO A 13 6.42 20.28 14.43
N GLY A 14 5.84 21.26 13.71
CA GLY A 14 5.10 22.35 14.32
C GLY A 14 3.83 21.88 15.07
N PRO A 15 3.25 22.73 15.93
CA PRO A 15 2.01 22.41 16.65
C PRO A 15 0.87 22.20 15.64
N GLY A 16 0.55 20.95 15.33
CA GLY A 16 -0.44 20.58 14.31
C GLY A 16 -0.11 19.35 13.48
N TYR A 17 1.10 18.80 13.57
CA TYR A 17 1.42 17.50 12.97
C TYR A 17 1.16 16.37 13.97
N ARG A 18 0.52 15.30 13.52
CA ARG A 18 0.36 14.07 14.31
C ARG A 18 1.63 13.24 14.16
N GLU A 19 2.35 13.02 15.26
CA GLU A 19 3.42 12.04 15.32
C GLU A 19 2.79 10.65 15.31
N PHE A 20 2.89 9.95 14.17
CA PHE A 20 2.40 8.58 14.06
C PHE A 20 3.42 7.63 14.68
N ASN A 21 3.11 7.10 15.85
CA ASN A 21 3.92 6.08 16.50
C ASN A 21 3.20 4.73 16.39
N GLY A 22 3.67 3.88 15.47
CA GLY A 22 3.06 2.58 15.21
C GLY A 22 2.95 1.67 16.43
N ARG A 23 3.89 1.72 17.39
CA ARG A 23 3.81 0.91 18.62
C ARG A 23 2.72 1.39 19.58
N ASN A 24 2.46 2.70 19.60
CA ASN A 24 1.45 3.28 20.48
C ASN A 24 0.04 3.16 19.87
N GLU A 25 -0.08 3.27 18.55
CA GLU A 25 -1.37 3.17 17.84
C GLU A 25 -1.78 1.72 17.55
N PHE A 26 -0.82 0.82 17.32
CA PHE A 26 -1.06 -0.60 17.03
C PHE A 26 -0.24 -1.48 17.99
N PRO A 27 -0.70 -1.69 19.23
CA PRO A 27 0.00 -2.54 20.17
C PRO A 27 -0.01 -4.00 19.69
N SER A 28 1.15 -4.52 19.30
CA SER A 28 1.36 -5.94 19.00
C SER A 28 2.07 -6.65 20.15
N ASN A 29 1.93 -7.96 20.22
CA ASN A 29 2.67 -8.81 21.16
C ASN A 29 3.74 -9.61 20.41
N ILE A 30 4.73 -10.13 21.15
CA ILE A 30 5.86 -10.89 20.57
C ILE A 30 5.38 -12.11 19.77
N LEU A 31 4.25 -12.72 20.16
CA LEU A 31 3.68 -13.85 19.44
C LEU A 31 3.15 -13.43 18.07
N HIS A 32 2.43 -12.31 18.01
CA HIS A 32 1.91 -11.75 16.76
C HIS A 32 3.05 -11.31 15.84
N ASP A 33 4.09 -10.70 16.37
CA ASP A 33 5.29 -10.31 15.61
C ASP A 33 6.02 -11.55 15.06
N SER A 34 6.17 -12.59 15.88
CA SER A 34 6.81 -13.85 15.47
C SER A 34 5.99 -14.58 14.41
N LEU A 35 4.66 -14.61 14.55
CA LEU A 35 3.75 -15.20 13.55
C LEU A 35 3.80 -14.42 12.24
N ALA A 36 3.83 -13.08 12.29
CA ALA A 36 3.95 -12.24 11.11
C ALA A 36 5.27 -12.51 10.37
N ILE A 37 6.40 -12.58 11.09
CA ILE A 37 7.70 -12.91 10.51
C ILE A 37 7.71 -14.33 9.94
N LEU A 38 7.14 -15.32 10.65
CA LEU A 38 7.08 -16.70 10.17
C LEU A 38 6.23 -16.81 8.90
N LEU A 39 5.09 -16.12 8.83
CA LEU A 39 4.24 -16.08 7.63
C LEU A 39 4.92 -15.34 6.47
N TRP A 40 5.69 -14.29 6.75
CA TRP A 40 6.37 -13.49 5.74
C TRP A 40 7.64 -14.16 5.19
N ILE A 41 8.50 -14.63 6.09
CA ILE A 41 9.85 -15.12 5.80
C ILE A 41 9.91 -16.66 5.72
N GLY A 42 9.01 -17.36 6.40
CA GLY A 42 8.97 -18.82 6.45
C GLY A 42 8.87 -19.47 5.08
N PRO A 43 7.96 -19.04 4.19
CA PRO A 43 7.87 -19.59 2.83
C PRO A 43 9.15 -19.42 2.00
N LEU A 44 9.90 -18.33 2.18
CA LEU A 44 11.20 -18.12 1.50
C LEU A 44 12.24 -19.15 1.96
N HIS A 45 12.36 -19.37 3.27
CA HIS A 45 13.29 -20.35 3.83
C HIS A 45 12.88 -21.77 3.49
N LEU A 46 11.57 -22.09 3.54
CA LEU A 46 11.05 -23.39 3.17
C LEU A 46 11.44 -23.76 1.73
N ASN A 47 11.28 -22.84 0.77
CA ASN A 47 11.69 -23.08 -0.61
C ASN A 47 13.20 -23.30 -0.73
N PHE A 48 14.02 -22.50 -0.04
CA PHE A 48 15.48 -22.71 0.01
C PHE A 48 15.85 -24.11 0.52
N PHE A 49 15.25 -24.54 1.63
CA PHE A 49 15.49 -25.87 2.18
C PHE A 49 14.97 -26.99 1.29
N ILE A 50 13.82 -26.81 0.61
CA ILE A 50 13.31 -27.78 -0.37
C ILE A 50 14.32 -27.95 -1.50
N VAL A 51 14.84 -26.86 -2.06
CA VAL A 51 15.84 -26.90 -3.14
C VAL A 51 17.15 -27.55 -2.67
N LEU A 52 17.65 -27.15 -1.50
CA LEU A 52 18.88 -27.70 -0.93
C LEU A 52 18.75 -29.21 -0.63
N PHE A 53 17.64 -29.61 0.02
CA PHE A 53 17.37 -31.01 0.34
C PHE A 53 17.21 -31.84 -0.93
N SER A 54 16.46 -31.36 -1.92
CA SER A 54 16.29 -32.09 -3.18
C SER A 54 17.58 -32.21 -3.98
N LEU A 55 18.48 -31.23 -3.92
CA LEU A 55 19.81 -31.33 -4.53
C LEU A 55 20.69 -32.38 -3.85
N LEU A 56 20.64 -32.46 -2.51
CA LEU A 56 21.51 -33.35 -1.73
C LEU A 56 21.02 -34.80 -1.67
N PHE A 57 19.70 -35.01 -1.67
CA PHE A 57 19.10 -36.31 -1.35
C PHE A 57 18.30 -36.95 -2.49
N LEU A 58 18.00 -36.22 -3.57
CA LEU A 58 17.31 -36.80 -4.73
C LEU A 58 18.25 -36.99 -5.93
N PRO A 59 18.00 -37.99 -6.79
CA PRO A 59 18.65 -38.08 -8.09
C PRO A 59 18.43 -36.80 -8.91
N PHE A 60 19.45 -36.40 -9.67
CA PHE A 60 19.47 -35.14 -10.42
C PHE A 60 18.21 -34.90 -11.30
N SER A 61 17.69 -35.95 -11.94
CA SER A 61 16.45 -35.87 -12.72
C SER A 61 15.23 -35.44 -11.87
N LYS A 62 15.11 -35.96 -10.65
CA LYS A 62 14.02 -35.58 -9.74
C LYS A 62 14.21 -34.17 -9.18
N PHE A 63 15.45 -33.76 -8.91
CA PHE A 63 15.77 -32.38 -8.54
C PHE A 63 15.30 -31.39 -9.62
N LEU A 64 15.56 -31.67 -10.91
CA LEU A 64 15.07 -30.85 -12.02
C LEU A 64 13.53 -30.79 -12.08
N MET A 65 12.83 -31.89 -11.77
CA MET A 65 11.36 -31.87 -11.67
C MET A 65 10.87 -30.97 -10.53
N VAL A 66 11.56 -30.96 -9.39
CA VAL A 66 11.24 -30.06 -8.26
C VAL A 66 11.43 -28.60 -8.67
N ILE A 67 12.55 -28.26 -9.31
CA ILE A 67 12.79 -26.90 -9.82
C ILE A 67 11.73 -26.49 -10.84
N GLY A 68 11.41 -27.37 -11.80
CA GLY A 68 10.37 -27.10 -12.80
C GLY A 68 9.00 -26.84 -12.16
N SER A 69 8.63 -27.64 -11.16
CA SER A 69 7.39 -27.45 -10.39
C SER A 69 7.37 -26.11 -9.65
N LEU A 70 8.46 -25.73 -8.96
CA LEU A 70 8.56 -24.45 -8.26
C LEU A 70 8.47 -23.26 -9.23
N LEU A 71 9.07 -23.34 -10.42
CA LEU A 71 8.98 -22.30 -11.45
C LEU A 71 7.56 -22.10 -11.96
N VAL A 72 6.76 -23.17 -12.07
CA VAL A 72 5.33 -23.08 -12.41
C VAL A 72 4.58 -22.24 -11.38
N PHE A 73 4.84 -22.44 -10.09
CA PHE A 73 4.23 -21.63 -9.02
C PHE A 73 4.73 -20.19 -8.94
N VAL A 74 5.90 -19.88 -9.50
CA VAL A 74 6.37 -18.48 -9.63
C VAL A 74 5.65 -17.76 -10.77
N VAL A 75 5.47 -18.42 -11.92
CA VAL A 75 4.93 -17.79 -13.12
C VAL A 75 3.40 -17.66 -13.08
N LEU A 76 2.69 -18.64 -12.50
CA LEU A 76 1.23 -18.70 -12.59
C LEU A 76 0.45 -17.66 -11.75
N PRO A 77 0.85 -17.25 -10.53
CA PRO A 77 0.06 -16.32 -9.71
C PRO A 77 0.46 -14.83 -9.80
N ILE A 78 1.58 -14.47 -10.44
CA ILE A 78 2.10 -13.09 -10.41
C ILE A 78 1.47 -12.20 -11.51
N ASP A 79 0.98 -12.77 -12.60
CA ASP A 79 0.41 -11.99 -13.69
C ASP A 79 -1.09 -11.71 -13.48
N HIS A 80 -1.41 -10.43 -13.23
CA HIS A 80 -2.77 -9.91 -13.11
C HIS A 80 -3.63 -10.18 -14.37
N ASN A 81 -3.00 -10.32 -15.54
CA ASN A 81 -3.68 -10.61 -16.80
C ASN A 81 -3.82 -12.12 -17.10
N SER A 82 -3.16 -13.00 -16.35
CA SER A 82 -3.21 -14.45 -16.55
C SER A 82 -4.56 -15.08 -16.17
N LYS A 83 -5.28 -15.65 -17.16
CA LYS A 83 -6.56 -16.35 -16.95
C LYS A 83 -6.42 -17.58 -16.05
N LEU A 84 -5.33 -18.33 -16.21
CA LEU A 84 -5.06 -19.54 -15.44
C LEU A 84 -4.66 -19.20 -14.00
N GLY A 85 -3.83 -18.18 -13.82
CA GLY A 85 -3.49 -17.63 -12.51
C GLY A 85 -4.74 -17.20 -11.72
N ARG A 86 -5.63 -16.45 -12.36
CA ARG A 86 -6.92 -16.04 -11.75
C ARG A 86 -7.82 -17.21 -11.36
N TRP A 87 -7.79 -18.32 -12.12
CA TRP A 87 -8.59 -19.50 -11.82
C TRP A 87 -8.08 -20.26 -10.58
N PHE A 88 -6.75 -20.40 -10.44
CA PHE A 88 -6.13 -21.01 -9.26
C PHE A 88 -6.16 -20.09 -8.03
N ALA A 89 -6.00 -18.78 -8.21
CA ALA A 89 -5.97 -17.78 -7.15
C ALA A 89 -7.37 -17.27 -6.74
N ARG A 90 -8.42 -18.11 -6.84
CA ARG A 90 -9.77 -17.82 -6.32
C ARG A 90 -9.76 -17.77 -4.79
N THR A 91 -9.03 -16.83 -4.25
CA THR A 91 -8.97 -16.51 -2.83
C THR A 91 -10.03 -15.45 -2.52
N PRO A 92 -10.49 -15.35 -1.26
CA PRO A 92 -11.36 -14.25 -0.83
C PRO A 92 -10.61 -12.90 -0.75
N ILE A 93 -9.34 -12.84 -1.18
CA ILE A 93 -8.52 -11.63 -1.13
C ILE A 93 -8.88 -10.74 -2.34
N PRO A 94 -9.23 -9.45 -2.12
CA PRO A 94 -9.58 -8.53 -3.20
C PRO A 94 -8.44 -8.41 -4.22
N TYR A 95 -8.80 -8.38 -5.50
CA TYR A 95 -7.83 -8.14 -6.57
C TYR A 95 -7.26 -6.71 -6.48
N GLN A 96 -5.96 -6.58 -6.77
CA GLN A 96 -5.31 -5.28 -6.86
C GLN A 96 -5.89 -4.49 -8.05
N HIS A 97 -6.65 -3.46 -7.76
CA HIS A 97 -7.06 -2.46 -8.76
C HIS A 97 -6.09 -1.27 -8.71
N PRO A 98 -5.72 -0.70 -9.87
CA PRO A 98 -4.88 0.49 -9.90
C PRO A 98 -5.56 1.65 -9.16
N MET A 99 -4.84 2.27 -8.23
CA MET A 99 -5.30 3.47 -7.53
C MET A 99 -4.83 4.71 -8.28
N HIS A 100 -5.76 5.49 -8.80
CA HIS A 100 -5.45 6.77 -9.46
C HIS A 100 -5.49 7.90 -8.44
N VAL A 101 -4.33 8.49 -8.16
CA VAL A 101 -4.20 9.64 -7.25
C VAL A 101 -4.12 10.92 -8.07
N VAL A 102 -4.99 11.87 -7.77
CA VAL A 102 -5.02 13.21 -8.39
C VAL A 102 -4.99 14.24 -7.27
N VAL A 103 -4.07 15.20 -7.37
CA VAL A 103 -3.93 16.28 -6.39
C VAL A 103 -4.51 17.57 -6.98
N GLY A 104 -5.44 18.18 -6.25
CA GLY A 104 -6.09 19.43 -6.65
C GLY A 104 -5.23 20.66 -6.43
N LYS A 105 -5.77 21.82 -6.83
CA LYS A 105 -5.17 23.12 -6.49
C LYS A 105 -5.22 23.34 -4.97
N PRO A 106 -4.21 24.00 -4.38
CA PRO A 106 -4.26 24.38 -2.96
C PRO A 106 -5.47 25.27 -2.66
N ILE A 107 -6.09 25.07 -1.50
CA ILE A 107 -7.11 25.97 -0.94
C ILE A 107 -6.42 26.83 0.12
N TYR A 108 -6.39 28.14 -0.10
CA TYR A 108 -5.75 29.07 0.83
C TYR A 108 -6.70 29.37 1.99
N LEU A 109 -6.19 29.25 3.21
CA LEU A 109 -6.97 29.39 4.44
C LEU A 109 -6.45 30.56 5.28
N LYS A 110 -7.37 31.37 5.79
CA LYS A 110 -7.05 32.32 6.87
C LYS A 110 -7.06 31.55 8.18
N LYS A 111 -5.91 31.51 8.87
CA LYS A 111 -5.80 30.83 10.17
C LYS A 111 -6.51 31.66 11.24
N ASN A 112 -7.56 31.10 11.83
CA ASN A 112 -8.30 31.68 12.95
C ASN A 112 -8.27 30.69 14.14
N PRO A 113 -7.75 31.05 15.32
CA PRO A 113 -7.72 30.15 16.48
C PRO A 113 -9.10 29.83 17.06
N GLN A 114 -10.13 30.63 16.77
CA GLN A 114 -11.52 30.35 17.15
C GLN A 114 -12.43 30.63 15.94
N PRO A 115 -12.51 29.69 14.98
CA PRO A 115 -13.32 29.88 13.78
C PRO A 115 -14.81 29.88 14.12
N THR A 116 -15.59 30.68 13.38
CA THR A 116 -17.05 30.60 13.45
C THR A 116 -17.57 29.44 12.61
N ALA A 117 -18.78 28.96 12.89
CA ALA A 117 -19.40 27.90 12.09
C ALA A 117 -19.58 28.30 10.62
N GLU A 118 -19.84 29.58 10.37
CA GLU A 118 -19.99 30.15 9.04
C GLU A 118 -18.68 30.12 8.24
N GLU A 119 -17.56 30.52 8.86
CA GLU A 119 -16.23 30.46 8.24
C GLU A 119 -15.86 29.01 7.86
N VAL A 120 -16.19 28.04 8.72
CA VAL A 120 -15.95 26.62 8.43
C VAL A 120 -16.83 26.13 7.28
N LEU A 121 -18.12 26.49 7.27
CA LEU A 121 -19.05 26.10 6.20
C LEU A 121 -18.64 26.66 4.84
N GLU A 122 -18.18 27.91 4.79
CA GLU A 122 -17.71 28.54 3.55
C GLU A 122 -16.50 27.79 2.97
N VAL A 123 -15.50 27.51 3.80
CA VAL A 123 -14.31 26.75 3.38
C VAL A 123 -14.68 25.31 2.98
N HIS A 124 -15.61 24.68 3.69
CA HIS A 124 -16.08 23.35 3.37
C HIS A 124 -16.78 23.31 2.00
N ASP A 125 -17.65 24.27 1.70
CA ASP A 125 -18.31 24.40 0.40
C ASP A 125 -17.29 24.62 -0.73
N GLN A 126 -16.28 25.46 -0.49
CA GLN A 126 -15.16 25.64 -1.42
C GLN A 126 -14.40 24.34 -1.67
N PHE A 127 -14.15 23.55 -0.62
CA PHE A 127 -13.47 22.26 -0.73
C PHE A 127 -14.31 21.25 -1.51
N VAL A 128 -15.60 21.13 -1.21
CA VAL A 128 -16.54 20.24 -1.90
C VAL A 128 -16.57 20.54 -3.41
N LYS A 129 -16.74 21.81 -3.77
CA LYS A 129 -16.72 22.24 -5.18
C LYS A 129 -15.41 21.92 -5.88
N ALA A 130 -14.27 22.20 -5.22
CA ALA A 130 -12.97 21.91 -5.80
C ALA A 130 -12.73 20.41 -5.99
N LEU A 131 -13.27 19.57 -5.10
CA LEU A 131 -13.19 18.12 -5.17
C LEU A 131 -14.06 17.56 -6.29
N GLU A 132 -15.30 18.02 -6.42
CA GLU A 132 -16.21 17.67 -7.53
C GLU A 132 -15.59 18.02 -8.88
N ASP A 133 -15.10 19.26 -9.04
CA ASP A 133 -14.41 19.70 -10.25
C ASP A 133 -13.17 18.85 -10.56
N LEU A 134 -12.41 18.46 -9.54
CA LEU A 134 -11.22 17.62 -9.71
C LEU A 134 -11.62 16.22 -10.19
N PHE A 135 -12.65 15.64 -9.61
CA PHE A 135 -13.18 14.33 -9.96
C PHE A 135 -13.70 14.30 -11.40
N GLU A 136 -14.59 15.22 -11.76
CA GLU A 136 -15.20 15.29 -13.09
C GLU A 136 -14.16 15.47 -14.20
N ARG A 137 -13.14 16.30 -13.99
CA ARG A 137 -12.06 16.50 -14.97
C ARG A 137 -11.20 15.26 -15.23
N HIS A 138 -11.10 14.33 -14.27
CA HIS A 138 -10.15 13.22 -14.35
C HIS A 138 -10.80 11.84 -14.48
N LYS A 139 -12.09 11.67 -14.11
CA LYS A 139 -12.76 10.36 -14.08
C LYS A 139 -12.78 9.65 -15.44
N ALA A 140 -12.95 10.42 -16.52
CA ALA A 140 -12.99 9.88 -17.88
C ALA A 140 -11.65 9.26 -18.31
N ARG A 141 -10.55 9.95 -17.99
CA ARG A 141 -9.19 9.54 -18.38
C ARG A 141 -8.80 8.17 -17.80
N VAL A 142 -9.45 7.75 -16.72
CA VAL A 142 -9.16 6.51 -16.00
C VAL A 142 -10.28 5.47 -16.14
N GLY A 143 -11.24 5.69 -17.06
CA GLY A 143 -12.28 4.71 -17.40
C GLY A 143 -13.49 4.71 -16.47
N TYR A 144 -13.76 5.83 -15.79
CA TYR A 144 -14.87 5.99 -14.85
C TYR A 144 -15.82 7.11 -15.27
N ASP A 145 -16.15 7.18 -16.56
CA ASP A 145 -17.01 8.23 -17.15
C ASP A 145 -18.39 8.32 -16.47
N ASP A 146 -18.97 7.18 -16.11
CA ASP A 146 -20.32 7.09 -15.56
C ASP A 146 -20.38 7.21 -14.03
N LEU A 147 -19.23 7.34 -13.36
CA LEU A 147 -19.21 7.52 -11.91
C LEU A 147 -19.56 8.97 -11.54
N HIS A 148 -20.31 9.12 -10.45
CA HIS A 148 -20.61 10.42 -9.84
C HIS A 148 -20.08 10.45 -8.42
N LEU A 149 -19.46 11.58 -8.07
CA LEU A 149 -19.00 11.81 -6.71
C LEU A 149 -20.20 12.05 -5.79
N LYS A 150 -20.27 11.32 -4.67
CA LYS A 150 -21.24 11.54 -3.60
C LYS A 150 -20.48 11.75 -2.29
N ILE A 151 -20.63 12.93 -1.71
CA ILE A 151 -20.07 13.30 -0.40
C ILE A 151 -21.20 13.11 0.64
N ILE A 152 -20.93 12.40 1.73
CA ILE A 152 -21.89 12.05 2.80
C ILE A 152 -21.51 12.78 4.08
#